data_AF-A0A9E5YHX7-F1
#
_entry.id   AF-A0A9E5YHX7-F1
#
_cell.length_a   1.000
_cell.length_b   1.000
_cell.length_c   1.000
_cell.angle_alpha   90.00
_cell.angle_beta   90.00
_cell.angle_gamma   90.00
#
_symmetry.space_group_name_H-M   'P 1'
#
loop_
_entity.id
_entity.type
_entity.pdbx_description
1 polymer ?
#
loop_
_entity_poly.entity_id
_entity_poly.type
_entity_poly.pdbx_seq_one_letter_code
_entity_poly.pdbx_strand_id
1 'polypeptide(L)'
;MTITVEQINFWRSAKSETQHLEFKEAKNQFDNKKLYRYCVALANEGGGHLLLGIADKPPRPVVGTAAFNDPVDMASKIFQAIGFRVDIQEVTHRDGRVSEGSSNTISQIIAAAVEQGLVKNDPNAPAESKRYARYIPAWA
;
A
#
# COMPACT_ATOMS: atom_id res chain seq x y z
N MET A 1 11.81 1.36 9.35
CA MET A 1 11.98 0.02 9.98
C MET A 1 12.17 -1.00 8.87
N THR A 2 13.09 -1.96 9.02
CA THR A 2 13.28 -3.04 8.05
C THR A 2 12.31 -4.18 8.34
N ILE A 3 11.52 -4.60 7.36
CA ILE A 3 10.59 -5.73 7.52
C ILE A 3 11.34 -7.05 7.42
N THR A 4 11.13 -7.96 8.37
CA THR A 4 11.78 -9.27 8.39
C THR A 4 10.86 -10.39 7.90
N VAL A 5 11.45 -11.53 7.55
CA VAL A 5 10.73 -12.75 7.16
C VAL A 5 9.81 -13.24 8.28
N GLU A 6 10.25 -13.14 9.53
CA GLU A 6 9.48 -13.54 10.71
C GLU A 6 8.24 -12.66 10.87
N GLN A 7 8.38 -11.34 10.64
CA GLN A 7 7.26 -10.40 10.66
C GLN A 7 6.23 -10.74 9.57
N ILE A 8 6.69 -11.07 8.36
CA ILE A 8 5.81 -11.51 7.27
C ILE A 8 5.07 -12.79 7.67
N ASN A 9 5.76 -13.77 8.25
CA ASN A 9 5.15 -15.02 8.69
C ASN A 9 4.13 -14.82 9.81
N PHE A 10 4.42 -13.91 10.75
CA PHE A 10 3.47 -13.50 11.77
C PHE A 10 2.21 -12.89 11.14
N TRP A 11 2.35 -11.94 10.22
CA TRP A 11 1.22 -11.34 9.49
C TRP A 11 0.41 -12.37 8.70
N ARG A 12 1.06 -13.31 8.01
CA ARG A 12 0.39 -14.37 7.25
C ARG A 12 -0.48 -15.28 8.12
N SER A 13 -0.08 -15.47 9.38
CA SER A 13 -0.82 -16.28 10.37
C SER A 13 -2.11 -15.61 10.88
N ALA A 14 -2.29 -14.31 10.64
CA ALA A 14 -3.50 -13.60 11.02
C ALA A 14 -4.73 -14.22 10.36
N LYS A 15 -5.86 -14.27 11.09
CA LYS A 15 -7.11 -14.87 10.57
C LYS A 15 -7.67 -14.09 9.37
N SER A 16 -7.51 -12.77 9.36
CA SER A 16 -7.99 -11.87 8.31
C SER A 16 -7.00 -10.74 8.03
N GLU A 17 -7.15 -10.09 6.89
CA GLU A 17 -6.57 -8.77 6.63
C GLU A 17 -7.15 -7.73 7.61
N THR A 18 -6.48 -6.58 7.72
CA THR A 18 -6.91 -5.46 8.56
C THR A 18 -6.88 -4.17 7.77
N GLN A 19 -7.40 -3.08 8.35
CA GLN A 19 -7.34 -1.74 7.75
C GLN A 19 -5.91 -1.25 7.47
N HIS A 20 -4.91 -1.86 8.11
CA HIS A 20 -3.50 -1.50 8.00
C HIS A 20 -2.62 -2.61 7.39
N LEU A 21 -3.21 -3.71 6.93
CA LEU A 21 -2.48 -4.87 6.43
C LEU A 21 -3.27 -5.55 5.30
N GLU A 22 -2.75 -5.44 4.08
CA GLU A 22 -3.35 -5.97 2.85
C GLU A 22 -2.36 -6.92 2.15
N PHE A 23 -2.84 -8.06 1.66
CA PHE A 23 -2.06 -9.01 0.85
C PHE A 23 -2.55 -9.03 -0.60
N LYS A 24 -1.61 -9.13 -1.54
CA LYS A 24 -1.92 -9.37 -2.94
C LYS A 24 -0.94 -10.38 -3.54
N GLU A 25 -1.48 -11.33 -4.30
CA GLU A 25 -0.66 -12.35 -4.95
C GLU A 25 0.36 -11.71 -5.91
N ALA A 26 -0.09 -10.83 -6.81
CA ALA A 26 0.74 -9.97 -7.66
C ALA A 26 1.99 -10.67 -8.25
N LYS A 27 1.84 -11.90 -8.76
CA LYS A 27 2.97 -12.77 -9.10
C LYS A 27 3.85 -12.22 -10.22
N ASN A 28 3.24 -11.80 -11.33
CA ASN A 28 3.96 -11.35 -12.53
C ASN A 28 3.74 -9.87 -12.84
N GLN A 29 2.58 -9.33 -12.46
CA GLN A 29 2.20 -7.95 -12.73
C GLN A 29 1.22 -7.49 -11.65
N PHE A 30 1.14 -6.18 -11.48
CA PHE A 30 0.13 -5.55 -10.66
C PHE A 30 -0.28 -4.23 -11.30
N ASP A 31 -1.58 -3.95 -11.34
CA ASP A 31 -2.09 -2.74 -11.98
C ASP A 31 -1.71 -1.50 -11.14
N ASN A 32 -1.09 -0.52 -11.77
CA ASN A 32 -0.61 0.68 -11.08
C ASN A 32 -1.76 1.51 -10.51
N LYS A 33 -2.90 1.62 -11.19
CA LYS A 33 -4.05 2.36 -10.65
C LYS A 33 -4.59 1.66 -9.40
N LYS A 34 -4.67 0.33 -9.42
CA LYS A 34 -5.05 -0.47 -8.25
C LYS A 34 -4.05 -0.28 -7.11
N LEU A 35 -2.75 -0.29 -7.38
CA LEU A 35 -1.69 0.03 -6.41
C LEU A 35 -1.92 1.39 -5.75
N TYR A 36 -2.10 2.44 -6.56
CA TYR A 36 -2.31 3.80 -6.06
C TYR A 36 -3.56 3.89 -5.18
N ARG A 37 -4.65 3.20 -5.53
CA ARG A 37 -5.85 3.13 -4.70
C ARG A 37 -5.59 2.49 -3.35
N TYR A 38 -4.83 1.39 -3.30
CA TYR A 38 -4.44 0.78 -2.02
C TYR A 38 -3.56 1.69 -1.18
N CYS A 39 -2.58 2.37 -1.77
CA CYS A 39 -1.76 3.34 -1.04
C CYS A 39 -2.61 4.45 -0.42
N VAL A 40 -3.56 5.02 -1.18
CA VAL A 40 -4.47 6.06 -0.66
C VAL A 40 -5.40 5.50 0.41
N ALA A 41 -5.93 4.29 0.25
CA ALA A 41 -6.78 3.65 1.25
C ALA A 41 -6.04 3.42 2.57
N LEU A 42 -4.84 2.84 2.52
CA LEU A 42 -3.99 2.66 3.71
C LEU A 42 -3.62 4.01 4.33
N ALA A 43 -3.36 5.04 3.51
CA ALA A 43 -3.09 6.37 4.02
C ALA A 43 -4.30 6.97 4.76
N ASN A 44 -5.51 6.83 4.25
CA ASN A 44 -6.72 7.31 4.93
C ASN A 44 -6.93 6.67 6.31
N GLU A 45 -6.50 5.43 6.48
CA GLU A 45 -6.60 4.73 7.77
C GLU A 45 -5.43 5.09 8.72
N GLY A 46 -4.50 5.96 8.32
CA GLY A 46 -3.36 6.40 9.14
C GLY A 46 -2.07 5.62 8.88
N GLY A 47 -2.04 4.79 7.83
CA GLY A 47 -0.87 4.04 7.36
C GLY A 47 -1.12 2.55 7.31
N GLY A 48 -0.12 1.80 6.87
CA GLY A 48 -0.20 0.35 6.84
C GLY A 48 0.81 -0.27 5.89
N HIS A 49 0.61 -1.56 5.65
CA HIS A 49 1.47 -2.43 4.87
C HIS A 49 0.69 -3.08 3.74
N LEU A 50 1.19 -2.95 2.52
CA LEU A 50 0.74 -3.71 1.36
C LEU A 50 1.81 -4.73 1.00
N LEU A 51 1.48 -6.02 1.10
CA LEU A 51 2.40 -7.11 0.78
C LEU A 51 2.04 -7.74 -0.56
N LEU A 52 3.01 -7.77 -1.48
CA LEU A 52 2.89 -8.37 -2.80
C LEU A 52 3.71 -9.66 -2.87
N GLY A 53 3.20 -10.64 -3.63
CA GLY A 53 3.82 -11.97 -3.70
C GLY A 53 3.25 -12.95 -2.67
N ILE A 54 2.10 -12.64 -2.06
CA ILE A 54 1.43 -13.46 -1.05
C ILE A 54 -0.05 -13.57 -1.42
N ALA A 55 -0.61 -14.78 -1.43
CA ALA A 55 -2.02 -14.94 -1.75
C ALA A 55 -2.95 -14.25 -0.73
N ASP A 56 -4.04 -13.66 -1.22
CA ASP A 56 -4.99 -12.86 -0.46
C ASP A 56 -5.68 -13.66 0.67
N LYS A 57 -6.00 -14.93 0.41
CA LYS A 57 -6.78 -15.79 1.31
C LYS A 57 -5.90 -16.76 2.11
N PRO A 58 -6.26 -17.08 3.38
CA PRO A 58 -5.64 -18.19 4.13
C PRO A 58 -5.61 -19.48 3.30
N PRO A 59 -4.51 -20.25 3.31
CA PRO A 59 -3.33 -20.13 4.19
C PRO A 59 -2.26 -19.11 3.75
N ARG A 60 -2.58 -18.18 2.83
CA ARG A 60 -1.69 -17.10 2.36
C ARG A 60 -0.29 -17.60 1.98
N PRO A 61 -0.17 -18.59 1.06
CA PRO A 61 1.14 -19.00 0.58
C PRO A 61 1.90 -17.82 -0.01
N VAL A 62 3.21 -17.78 0.25
CA VAL A 62 4.13 -16.92 -0.50
C VAL A 62 4.28 -17.53 -1.89
N VAL A 63 3.95 -16.77 -2.91
CA VAL A 63 4.02 -17.19 -4.32
C VAL A 63 5.19 -16.58 -5.07
N GLY A 64 5.83 -15.56 -4.48
CA GLY A 64 6.82 -14.72 -5.15
C GLY A 64 6.18 -13.62 -5.99
N THR A 65 6.86 -12.48 -6.11
CA THR A 65 6.50 -11.43 -7.06
C THR A 65 7.68 -11.01 -7.95
N ALA A 66 7.39 -10.87 -9.24
CA ALA A 66 8.19 -10.18 -10.24
C ALA A 66 7.42 -9.00 -10.85
N ALA A 67 6.34 -8.54 -10.19
CA ALA A 67 5.51 -7.45 -10.70
C ALA A 67 6.26 -6.13 -10.82
N PHE A 68 7.28 -5.93 -9.97
CA PHE A 68 8.14 -4.75 -9.98
C PHE A 68 9.60 -5.19 -9.98
N ASN A 69 10.38 -4.57 -10.86
CA ASN A 69 11.81 -4.84 -11.00
C ASN A 69 12.67 -3.77 -10.33
N ASP A 70 12.14 -2.57 -10.14
CA ASP A 70 12.84 -1.43 -9.54
C ASP A 70 11.95 -0.75 -8.48
N PRO A 71 12.19 -1.03 -7.18
CA PRO A 71 11.48 -0.39 -6.08
C PRO A 71 11.63 1.14 -6.04
N VAL A 72 12.78 1.66 -6.46
CA VAL A 72 13.07 3.11 -6.39
C VAL A 72 12.27 3.84 -7.46
N ASP A 73 12.28 3.33 -8.69
CA ASP A 73 11.45 3.85 -9.78
C ASP A 73 9.95 3.72 -9.46
N MET A 74 9.52 2.59 -8.88
CA MET A 74 8.12 2.41 -8.49
C MET A 74 7.70 3.38 -7.38
N ALA A 75 8.54 3.59 -6.35
CA ALA A 75 8.28 4.57 -5.30
C ALA A 75 8.17 6.00 -5.88
N SER A 76 9.04 6.36 -6.84
CA SER A 76 8.97 7.63 -7.56
C SER A 76 7.66 7.79 -8.34
N LYS A 77 7.23 6.75 -9.07
CA LYS A 77 5.96 6.74 -9.81
C LYS A 77 4.75 6.89 -8.90
N ILE A 78 4.74 6.21 -7.75
CA ILE A 78 3.68 6.36 -6.75
C ILE A 78 3.66 7.81 -6.27
N PHE A 79 4.80 8.36 -5.85
CA PHE A 79 4.88 9.74 -5.38
C PHE A 79 4.36 10.75 -6.40
N GLN A 80 4.74 10.61 -7.68
CA GLN A 80 4.24 11.49 -8.74
C GLN A 80 2.72 11.36 -8.97
N ALA A 81 2.15 10.16 -8.77
CA ALA A 81 0.74 9.90 -9.03
C ALA A 81 -0.19 10.34 -7.89
N ILE A 82 0.23 10.20 -6.63
CA ILE A 82 -0.62 10.43 -5.45
C ILE A 82 -0.08 11.45 -4.45
N GLY A 83 1.11 12.01 -4.68
CA GLY A 83 1.63 13.15 -3.91
C GLY A 83 2.23 12.81 -2.55
N PHE A 84 2.31 11.53 -2.17
CA PHE A 84 2.95 11.10 -0.93
C PHE A 84 3.92 9.92 -1.12
N ARG A 85 4.92 9.85 -0.24
CA ARG A 85 5.99 8.85 -0.32
C ARG A 85 5.50 7.51 0.21
N VAL A 86 5.86 6.45 -0.49
CA VAL A 86 5.69 5.05 -0.07
C VAL A 86 7.07 4.42 -0.08
N ASP A 87 7.48 3.86 1.04
CA ASP A 87 8.69 3.07 1.19
C ASP A 87 8.43 1.69 0.60
N ILE A 88 9.20 1.27 -0.40
CA ILE A 88 9.11 -0.08 -0.96
C ILE A 88 10.34 -0.87 -0.55
N GLN A 89 10.14 -1.99 0.13
CA GLN A 89 11.17 -2.92 0.56
C GLN A 89 10.98 -4.27 -0.12
N GLU A 90 12.10 -4.91 -0.43
CA GLU A 90 12.09 -6.28 -0.94
C GLU A 90 12.63 -7.22 0.12
N VAL A 91 11.88 -8.29 0.37
CA VAL A 91 12.21 -9.30 1.34
C VAL A 91 12.29 -10.65 0.63
N THR A 92 13.48 -11.25 0.66
CA THR A 92 13.69 -12.61 0.15
C THR A 92 13.18 -13.60 1.19
N HIS A 93 12.03 -14.23 0.91
CA HIS A 93 11.49 -15.32 1.72
C HIS A 93 11.91 -16.66 1.10
N ARG A 94 12.08 -17.72 1.93
CA ARG A 94 12.51 -19.05 1.47
C ARG A 94 11.62 -19.61 0.35
N ASP A 95 10.33 -19.32 0.44
CA ASP A 95 9.31 -19.81 -0.48
C ASP A 95 9.05 -18.84 -1.68
N GLY A 96 9.70 -17.67 -1.74
CA GLY A 96 9.58 -16.70 -2.86
C GLY A 96 9.89 -15.24 -2.49
N ARG A 97 10.08 -14.36 -3.48
CA ARG A 97 10.31 -12.91 -3.26
C ARG A 97 9.04 -12.19 -2.81
N VAL A 98 9.10 -11.41 -1.74
CA VAL A 98 7.98 -10.58 -1.26
C VAL A 98 8.37 -9.10 -1.39
N SER A 99 7.50 -8.28 -1.97
CA SER A 99 7.66 -6.83 -1.96
C SER A 99 6.67 -6.22 -0.96
N GLU A 100 7.17 -5.37 -0.08
CA GLU A 100 6.40 -4.70 0.96
C GLU A 100 6.40 -3.19 0.70
N GLY A 101 5.23 -2.57 0.72
CA GLY A 101 5.07 -1.12 0.63
C GLY A 101 4.52 -0.56 1.94
N SER A 102 5.27 0.31 2.63
CA SER A 102 4.87 0.99 3.86
C SER A 102 4.85 2.51 3.68
N SER A 103 3.93 3.22 4.32
CA SER A 103 3.91 4.70 4.35
C SER A 103 4.05 5.19 5.78
N ASN A 104 5.17 5.84 6.11
CA ASN A 104 5.57 6.07 7.50
C ASN A 104 5.11 7.37 8.17
N THR A 105 4.47 8.36 7.52
CA THR A 105 3.94 9.55 8.23
C THR A 105 2.90 10.29 7.40
N ILE A 106 1.63 10.33 7.81
CA ILE A 106 0.54 10.65 6.87
C ILE A 106 -0.15 12.01 7.09
N SER A 107 -0.27 12.51 8.32
CA SER A 107 -1.13 13.68 8.57
C SER A 107 -0.65 14.97 7.91
N GLN A 108 0.63 15.07 7.51
CA GLN A 108 1.17 16.21 6.78
C GLN A 108 1.23 16.02 5.26
N ILE A 109 1.18 14.77 4.75
CA ILE A 109 1.43 14.50 3.32
C ILE A 109 0.15 14.45 2.48
N ILE A 110 -0.99 14.02 3.04
CA ILE A 110 -2.28 14.08 2.32
C ILE A 110 -2.69 15.53 2.04
N ALA A 111 -2.48 16.46 2.97
CA ALA A 111 -2.80 17.87 2.77
C ALA A 111 -2.03 18.47 1.58
N ALA A 112 -0.73 18.16 1.47
CA ALA A 112 0.09 18.57 0.34
C ALA A 112 -0.33 17.91 -0.99
N ALA A 113 -0.71 16.63 -0.96
CA ALA A 113 -1.22 15.93 -2.14
C ALA A 113 -2.58 16.49 -2.62
N VAL A 114 -3.41 16.95 -1.69
CA VAL A 114 -4.68 17.65 -1.99
C VAL A 114 -4.43 19.03 -2.58
N GLU A 115 -3.48 19.79 -2.03
CA GLU A 115 -3.07 21.10 -2.58
C GLU A 115 -2.52 20.97 -4.01
N GLN A 116 -1.78 19.90 -4.30
CA GLN A 116 -1.27 19.59 -5.64
C GLN A 116 -2.34 19.02 -6.59
N GLY A 117 -3.57 18.77 -6.11
CA GLY A 117 -4.66 18.22 -6.91
C GLY A 117 -4.45 16.76 -7.35
N LEU A 118 -3.53 16.02 -6.70
CA LEU A 118 -3.25 14.61 -7.00
C LEU A 118 -4.25 13.66 -6.32
N VAL A 119 -4.84 14.13 -5.23
CA VAL A 119 -5.84 13.42 -4.43
C VAL A 119 -6.97 14.39 -4.10
N LYS A 120 -8.22 13.92 -4.11
CA LYS A 120 -9.42 14.70 -3.80
C LYS A 120 -10.20 14.07 -2.65
N ASN A 121 -11.12 14.83 -2.05
CA ASN A 121 -12.02 14.28 -1.03
C ASN A 121 -12.93 13.21 -1.66
N ASP A 122 -13.15 12.11 -0.94
CA ASP A 122 -14.11 11.09 -1.34
C ASP A 122 -15.54 11.63 -1.16
N PRO A 123 -16.32 11.80 -2.24
CA PRO A 123 -17.68 12.35 -2.14
C PRO A 123 -18.64 11.47 -1.34
N ASN A 124 -18.28 10.21 -1.09
CA ASN A 124 -19.07 9.28 -0.28
C ASN A 124 -18.69 9.31 1.21
N ALA A 125 -17.65 10.05 1.59
CA ALA A 125 -17.24 10.19 2.98
C ALA A 125 -18.16 11.18 3.72
N PRO A 126 -18.32 11.05 5.05
CA PRO A 126 -19.09 11.99 5.84
C PRO A 126 -18.53 13.42 5.71
N ALA A 127 -19.28 14.31 5.04
CA ALA A 127 -18.83 15.65 4.65
C ALA A 127 -18.57 16.60 5.85
N GLU A 128 -19.09 16.28 7.03
CA GLU A 128 -19.14 17.19 8.17
C GLU A 128 -17.92 17.12 9.10
N SER A 129 -16.96 16.21 8.85
CA SER A 129 -15.81 16.04 9.73
C SER A 129 -14.49 15.93 8.99
N LYS A 130 -13.63 16.93 9.19
CA LYS A 130 -12.21 16.87 8.78
C LYS A 130 -11.45 15.70 9.42
N ARG A 131 -11.95 15.17 10.55
CA ARG A 131 -11.37 14.02 11.26
C ARG A 131 -11.66 12.68 10.58
N TYR A 132 -12.76 12.57 9.85
CA TYR A 132 -13.16 11.37 9.12
C TYR A 132 -13.08 11.56 7.59
N ALA A 133 -12.42 12.63 7.14
CA ALA A 133 -12.22 12.90 5.73
C ALA A 133 -11.44 11.73 5.11
N ARG A 134 -12.05 11.10 4.10
CA ARG A 134 -11.37 10.13 3.25
C ARG A 134 -11.03 10.78 1.93
N TYR A 135 -9.97 10.27 1.33
CA TYR A 135 -9.43 10.80 0.11
C TYR A 135 -9.33 9.70 -0.95
N ILE A 136 -9.45 10.09 -2.21
CA ILE A 136 -9.31 9.20 -3.38
C ILE A 136 -8.37 9.85 -4.39
N PRO A 137 -7.65 9.07 -5.23
CA PRO A 137 -6.87 9.66 -6.31
C PRO A 137 -7.71 10.63 -7.15
N ALA A 138 -7.15 11.73 -7.63
CA ALA A 138 -7.92 12.75 -8.34
C ALA A 138 -8.63 12.22 -9.59
N TRP A 139 -8.01 11.22 -10.24
CA TRP A 139 -8.53 10.50 -11.41
C TRP A 139 -9.51 9.36 -11.06
N ALA A 140 -9.77 9.09 -9.78
CA ALA A 140 -10.68 8.03 -9.33
C ALA A 140 -12.16 8.43 -9.41
#